data_AF-A0A6L9ZA00-F1
#
_entry.id   AF-A0A6L9ZA00-F1
#
_cell.length_a   1.000
_cell.length_b   1.000
_cell.length_c   1.000
_cell.angle_alpha   90.00
_cell.angle_beta   90.00
_cell.angle_gamma   90.00
#
_symmetry.space_group_name_H-M   'P 1'
#
loop_
_entity.id
_entity.type
_entity.pdbx_description
1 polymer ?
#
loop_
_entity_poly.entity_id
_entity_poly.type
_entity_poly.pdbx_seq_one_letter_code
_entity_poly.pdbx_strand_id
1 'polypeptide(L)'
;MGYGDKSPVSVVGRLVVIVWMFTGLFVVAYFTAAITADRLESNISDLIDLFGKQVATVADTTSARYMNQQPVKLIEFEQVEDAYKALKAGQVQALVYDSPTLLYQTSQNREYQIVGELFAEQDYGIVLPQGSHYREPINRIILQLQEDGELTNLEQKWFPSNQ
;
A
#
# COMPACT_ATOMS: atom_id res chain seq x y z
N MET A 1 2.90 51.29 -7.99
CA MET A 1 3.11 52.07 -6.76
C MET A 1 3.81 51.17 -5.75
N GLY A 2 5.13 51.23 -5.67
CA GLY A 2 5.94 50.36 -4.82
C GLY A 2 5.98 50.84 -3.38
N TYR A 3 5.23 50.20 -2.49
CA TYR A 3 5.40 50.34 -1.04
C TYR A 3 6.62 49.51 -0.62
N GLY A 4 7.82 50.06 -0.80
CA GLY A 4 9.08 49.35 -0.54
C GLY A 4 10.15 50.18 0.17
N ASP A 5 9.87 51.41 0.58
CA ASP A 5 10.91 52.31 1.11
C ASP A 5 10.57 52.86 2.50
N LYS A 6 10.36 51.96 3.46
CA LYS A 6 10.36 52.27 4.89
C LYS A 6 11.05 51.15 5.66
N SER A 7 12.37 51.09 5.60
CA SER A 7 13.16 50.24 6.48
C SER A 7 13.27 50.87 7.88
N PRO A 8 13.12 50.12 8.97
CA PRO A 8 13.24 50.69 10.32
C PRO A 8 14.67 51.18 10.56
N VAL A 9 14.82 52.48 10.79
CA VAL A 9 16.11 53.12 11.03
C VAL A 9 16.61 52.93 12.47
N SER A 10 15.71 52.67 13.44
CA SER A 10 16.05 52.48 14.86
C SER A 10 16.59 51.08 15.16
N VAL A 11 17.53 50.97 16.11
CA VAL A 11 18.14 49.70 16.52
C VAL A 11 17.09 48.70 17.04
N VAL A 12 16.08 49.20 17.79
CA VAL A 12 14.94 48.39 18.27
C VAL A 12 14.06 47.92 17.11
N GLY A 13 13.78 48.80 16.14
CA GLY A 13 12.99 48.43 14.96
C GLY A 13 13.65 47.36 14.11
N ARG A 14 14.99 47.37 14.00
CA ARG A 14 15.74 46.32 13.31
C ARG A 14 15.63 44.97 14.03
N LEU A 15 15.69 44.94 15.37
CA LEU A 15 15.51 43.70 16.13
C LEU A 15 14.11 43.10 15.95
N VAL A 16 13.06 43.93 15.98
CA VAL A 16 11.68 43.49 15.75
C VAL A 16 11.51 42.90 14.35
N VAL A 17 12.10 43.53 13.33
CA VAL A 17 12.06 43.02 11.95
C VAL A 17 12.81 41.70 11.81
N ILE A 18 13.97 41.54 12.45
CA ILE A 18 14.72 40.28 12.42
C ILE A 18 13.86 39.15 13.00
N VAL A 19 13.22 39.37 14.16
CA VAL A 19 12.30 38.38 14.76
C VAL A 19 11.13 38.09 13.83
N TRP A 20 10.52 39.11 13.23
CA TRP A 20 9.40 38.94 12.30
C TRP A 20 9.79 38.16 11.03
N MET A 21 10.99 38.40 10.48
CA MET A 21 11.50 37.66 9.33
C MET A 21 11.72 36.18 9.66
N PHE A 22 12.25 35.86 10.85
CA PHE A 22 12.38 34.46 11.28
C PHE A 22 11.03 33.80 11.46
N THR A 23 10.06 34.45 12.10
CA THR A 23 8.70 33.90 12.24
C THR A 23 8.08 33.59 10.88
N GLY A 24 8.21 34.51 9.91
CA GLY A 24 7.75 34.28 8.54
C GLY A 24 8.45 33.10 7.86
N LEU A 25 9.78 33.00 8.01
CA LEU A 25 10.56 31.88 7.47
C LEU A 25 10.12 30.54 8.07
N PHE A 26 9.89 30.47 9.38
CA PHE A 26 9.43 29.26 10.06
C PHE A 26 8.03 28.84 9.61
N VAL A 27 7.11 29.78 9.42
CA VAL A 27 5.75 29.48 8.92
C VAL A 27 5.81 28.93 7.50
N VAL A 28 6.56 29.56 6.60
CA VAL A 28 6.70 29.09 5.21
C VAL A 28 7.38 27.73 5.14
N ALA A 29 8.43 27.51 5.93
CA ALA A 29 9.10 26.22 6.02
C ALA A 29 8.19 25.11 6.56
N TYR A 30 7.43 25.41 7.62
CA TYR A 30 6.45 24.46 8.19
C TYR A 30 5.35 24.11 7.18
N PHE A 31 4.77 25.10 6.50
CA PHE A 31 3.77 24.86 5.47
C PHE A 31 4.33 24.02 4.31
N THR A 32 5.54 24.33 3.84
CA THR A 32 6.18 23.59 2.76
C THR A 32 6.46 22.14 3.17
N ALA A 33 6.94 21.93 4.41
CA ALA A 33 7.19 20.60 4.96
C ALA A 33 5.88 19.81 5.13
N ALA A 34 4.82 20.43 5.66
CA ALA A 34 3.52 19.80 5.84
C ALA A 34 2.90 19.37 4.49
N ILE A 35 2.93 20.23 3.47
CA ILE A 35 2.43 19.90 2.13
C ILE A 35 3.27 18.81 1.48
N THR A 36 4.59 18.82 1.68
CA THR A 36 5.49 17.79 1.13
C THR A 36 5.23 16.45 1.80
N ALA A 37 5.08 16.42 3.13
CA ALA A 37 4.73 15.22 3.89
C ALA A 37 3.37 14.66 3.43
N ASP A 38 2.35 15.51 3.31
CA ASP A 38 1.01 15.13 2.82
C ASP A 38 1.03 14.58 1.38
N ARG A 39 1.92 15.09 0.52
CA ARG A 39 2.12 14.55 -0.83
C ARG A 39 2.85 13.22 -0.85
N LEU A 40 3.80 13.00 0.05
CA LEU A 40 4.38 11.66 0.25
C LEU A 40 3.33 10.68 0.77
N GLU A 41 2.38 11.16 1.58
CA GLU A 41 1.25 10.41 2.11
C GLU A 41 0.02 10.32 1.20
N SER A 42 0.09 10.79 -0.06
CA SER A 42 -0.89 10.43 -1.10
C SER A 42 -0.76 8.95 -1.53
N ASN A 43 -0.57 8.10 -0.52
CA ASN A 43 -0.65 6.66 -0.51
C ASN A 43 -1.96 6.28 -1.18
N ILE A 44 -1.81 5.46 -2.20
CA ILE A 44 -2.91 4.69 -2.77
C ILE A 44 -3.55 3.99 -1.58
N SER A 45 -4.75 4.44 -1.20
CA SER A 45 -5.45 3.92 -0.04
C SER A 45 -6.60 3.03 -0.47
N ASP A 46 -7.14 3.27 -1.68
CA ASP A 46 -8.20 2.46 -2.25
C ASP A 46 -7.93 2.07 -3.70
N LEU A 47 -8.68 1.04 -4.16
CA LEU A 47 -8.68 0.60 -5.55
C LEU A 47 -9.00 1.75 -6.52
N ILE A 48 -9.79 2.73 -6.08
CA ILE A 48 -10.16 3.89 -6.91
C ILE A 48 -8.97 4.83 -7.17
N ASP A 49 -7.99 4.86 -6.26
CA ASP A 49 -6.77 5.68 -6.41
C ASP A 49 -5.80 5.10 -7.44
N LEU A 50 -6.04 3.87 -7.90
CA LEU A 50 -5.30 3.20 -8.96
C LEU A 50 -5.76 3.63 -10.35
N PHE A 51 -6.91 4.31 -10.46
CA PHE A 51 -7.46 4.70 -11.76
C PHE A 51 -6.52 5.67 -12.48
N GLY A 52 -6.18 5.33 -13.72
CA GLY A 52 -5.21 6.07 -14.53
C GLY A 52 -3.73 5.90 -14.13
N LYS A 53 -3.41 5.16 -13.05
CA LYS A 53 -2.05 4.79 -12.66
C LYS A 53 -1.59 3.50 -13.33
N GLN A 54 -0.28 3.28 -13.38
CA GLN A 54 0.34 2.04 -13.84
C GLN A 54 0.36 1.03 -12.69
N VAL A 55 -0.30 -0.10 -12.89
CA VAL A 55 -0.44 -1.16 -11.90
C VAL A 55 0.21 -2.43 -12.45
N ALA A 56 1.08 -3.05 -11.66
CA ALA A 56 1.63 -4.35 -11.98
C ALA A 56 0.70 -5.47 -11.50
N THR A 57 0.63 -6.54 -12.27
CA THR A 57 0.05 -7.82 -11.86
C THR A 57 0.80 -8.96 -12.52
N VAL A 58 0.49 -10.20 -12.15
CA VAL A 58 1.08 -11.39 -12.77
C VAL A 58 0.13 -11.91 -13.85
N ALA A 59 0.66 -12.21 -15.03
CA ALA A 59 -0.10 -12.72 -16.17
C ALA A 59 -0.84 -14.03 -15.84
N ASP A 60 -1.93 -14.30 -16.56
CA ASP A 60 -2.74 -15.52 -16.42
C ASP A 60 -3.35 -15.80 -15.02
N THR A 61 -3.41 -14.79 -14.16
CA THR A 61 -3.97 -14.93 -12.80
C THR A 61 -5.39 -14.38 -12.68
N THR A 62 -6.07 -14.72 -11.58
CA THR A 62 -7.38 -14.16 -11.23
C THR A 62 -7.29 -12.65 -11.04
N SER A 63 -6.19 -12.16 -10.45
CA SER A 63 -5.90 -10.74 -10.28
C SER A 63 -5.81 -10.00 -11.62
N ALA A 64 -5.11 -10.57 -12.62
CA ALA A 64 -5.02 -9.97 -13.95
C ALA A 64 -6.37 -9.88 -14.65
N ARG A 65 -7.19 -10.94 -14.57
CA ARG A 65 -8.54 -10.91 -15.14
C ARG A 65 -9.43 -9.87 -14.49
N TYR A 66 -9.34 -9.70 -13.19
CA TYR A 66 -10.09 -8.69 -12.43
C TYR A 66 -9.64 -7.27 -12.80
N MET A 67 -8.33 -7.01 -12.80
CA MET A 67 -7.80 -5.67 -13.07
C MET A 67 -7.96 -5.24 -14.53
N ASN A 68 -8.00 -6.18 -15.49
CA ASN A 68 -8.31 -5.89 -16.89
C ASN A 68 -9.73 -5.33 -17.10
N GLN A 69 -10.64 -5.53 -16.15
CA GLN A 69 -11.99 -4.95 -16.19
C GLN A 69 -12.07 -3.55 -15.58
N GLN A 70 -10.97 -3.07 -14.97
CA GLN A 70 -10.90 -1.77 -14.29
C GLN A 70 -10.23 -0.71 -15.20
N PRO A 71 -10.54 0.58 -15.01
CA PRO A 71 -9.94 1.68 -15.78
C PRO A 71 -8.50 2.01 -15.31
N VAL A 72 -7.61 1.02 -15.36
CA VAL A 72 -6.20 1.12 -14.96
C VAL A 72 -5.28 0.83 -16.13
N LYS A 73 -4.02 1.29 -16.06
CA LYS A 73 -2.98 0.86 -17.00
C LYS A 73 -2.28 -0.36 -16.43
N LEU A 74 -2.74 -1.54 -16.82
CA LEU A 74 -2.19 -2.80 -16.33
C LEU A 74 -0.87 -3.16 -17.06
N ILE A 75 0.13 -3.53 -16.29
CA ILE A 75 1.39 -4.12 -16.77
C ILE A 75 1.46 -5.53 -16.20
N GLU A 76 1.37 -6.52 -17.08
CA GLU A 76 1.42 -7.93 -16.71
C GLU A 76 2.87 -8.42 -16.77
N PHE A 77 3.28 -9.13 -15.74
CA PHE A 77 4.59 -9.79 -15.64
C PHE A 77 4.41 -11.31 -15.59
N GLU A 78 5.36 -12.07 -16.12
CA GLU A 78 5.31 -13.54 -16.02
C GLU A 78 5.62 -14.03 -14.59
N GLN A 79 6.44 -13.30 -13.85
CA GLN A 79 6.87 -13.63 -12.50
C GLN A 79 6.56 -12.51 -11.52
N VAL A 80 6.15 -12.88 -10.30
CA VAL A 80 5.83 -11.91 -9.24
C VAL A 80 7.07 -11.12 -8.81
N GLU A 81 8.25 -11.74 -8.87
CA GLU A 81 9.53 -11.12 -8.54
C GLU A 81 9.85 -9.93 -9.46
N ASP A 82 9.50 -10.03 -10.74
CA ASP A 82 9.71 -8.95 -11.70
C ASP A 82 8.73 -7.80 -11.47
N ALA A 83 7.50 -8.12 -11.05
CA ALA A 83 6.53 -7.13 -10.63
C ALA A 83 7.02 -6.35 -9.38
N TYR A 84 7.62 -7.04 -8.40
CA TYR A 84 8.25 -6.39 -7.25
C TYR A 84 9.44 -5.51 -7.64
N LYS A 85 10.30 -5.95 -8.58
CA LYS A 85 11.40 -5.12 -9.09
C LYS A 85 10.89 -3.86 -9.79
N ALA A 86 9.84 -3.99 -10.61
CA ALA A 86 9.21 -2.87 -11.28
C ALA A 86 8.61 -1.86 -10.29
N LEU A 87 8.00 -2.36 -9.20
CA LEU A 87 7.49 -1.53 -8.10
C LEU A 87 8.63 -0.80 -7.40
N LYS A 88 9.71 -1.52 -7.04
CA LYS A 88 10.89 -0.93 -6.41
C LYS A 88 11.61 0.09 -7.29
N ALA A 89 11.60 -0.11 -8.61
CA ALA A 89 12.17 0.80 -9.59
C ALA A 89 11.27 2.02 -9.87
N GLY A 90 10.05 2.08 -9.30
CA GLY A 90 9.08 3.15 -9.54
C GLY A 90 8.47 3.15 -10.95
N GLN A 91 8.63 2.04 -11.70
CA GLN A 91 8.04 1.88 -13.03
C GLN A 91 6.52 1.73 -12.95
N VAL A 92 6.05 1.08 -11.88
CA VAL A 92 4.63 0.95 -11.52
C VAL A 92 4.38 1.60 -10.16
N GLN A 93 3.14 2.05 -9.93
CA GLN A 93 2.76 2.70 -8.69
C GLN A 93 2.16 1.72 -7.66
N ALA A 94 1.66 0.56 -8.10
CA ALA A 94 1.15 -0.49 -7.23
C ALA A 94 1.32 -1.88 -7.86
N LEU A 95 1.32 -2.90 -7.01
CA LEU A 95 1.26 -4.31 -7.39
C LEU A 95 -0.04 -4.91 -6.84
N VAL A 96 -0.82 -5.53 -7.71
CA VAL A 96 -2.05 -6.25 -7.36
C VAL A 96 -1.84 -7.75 -7.59
N TYR A 97 -1.95 -8.52 -6.50
CA TYR A 97 -1.76 -9.96 -6.51
C TYR A 97 -2.48 -10.62 -5.31
N ASP A 98 -2.38 -11.95 -5.20
CA ASP A 98 -3.00 -12.73 -4.13
C ASP A 98 -2.53 -12.28 -2.74
N SER A 99 -3.52 -11.95 -1.89
CA SER A 99 -3.31 -11.47 -0.51
C SER A 99 -2.32 -12.30 0.32
N PRO A 100 -2.41 -13.64 0.42
CA PRO A 100 -1.46 -14.41 1.24
C PRO A 100 -0.01 -14.29 0.73
N THR A 101 0.20 -14.20 -0.59
CA THR A 101 1.54 -14.00 -1.16
C THR A 101 2.07 -12.61 -0.80
N LEU A 102 1.23 -11.57 -0.92
CA LEU A 102 1.59 -10.21 -0.55
C LEU A 102 1.92 -10.12 0.95
N LEU A 103 1.06 -10.67 1.81
CA LEU A 103 1.22 -10.69 3.27
C LEU A 103 2.53 -11.37 3.69
N TYR A 104 2.81 -12.54 3.09
CA TYR A 104 4.07 -13.24 3.33
C TYR A 104 5.26 -12.36 2.94
N GLN A 105 5.23 -11.76 1.75
CA GLN A 105 6.34 -10.93 1.29
C GLN A 105 6.56 -9.69 2.17
N THR A 106 5.49 -9.01 2.58
CA THR A 106 5.58 -7.84 3.48
C THR A 106 5.99 -8.21 4.90
N SER A 107 5.68 -9.44 5.35
CA SER A 107 6.18 -9.95 6.63
C SER A 107 7.70 -10.13 6.64
N GLN A 108 8.27 -10.53 5.50
CA GLN A 108 9.72 -10.74 5.34
C GLN A 108 10.45 -9.45 5.00
N ASN A 109 9.81 -8.53 4.29
CA ASN A 109 10.41 -7.30 3.80
C ASN A 109 9.56 -6.06 4.12
N ARG A 110 10.07 -5.22 5.02
CA ARG A 110 9.44 -3.96 5.45
C ARG A 110 9.52 -2.81 4.43
N GLU A 111 10.16 -3.03 3.27
CA GLU A 111 10.22 -2.04 2.20
C GLU A 111 8.87 -1.86 1.49
N TYR A 112 7.94 -2.82 1.65
CA TYR A 112 6.63 -2.79 1.02
C TYR A 112 5.53 -2.68 2.08
N GLN A 113 4.45 -1.99 1.72
CA GLN A 113 3.26 -1.86 2.53
C GLN A 113 2.05 -2.35 1.74
N ILE A 114 1.20 -3.12 2.40
CA ILE A 114 -0.12 -3.47 1.87
C ILE A 114 -1.06 -2.31 2.19
N VAL A 115 -1.81 -1.89 1.17
CA VAL A 115 -2.73 -0.76 1.23
C VAL A 115 -4.06 -1.14 0.61
N GLY A 116 -5.13 -0.57 1.14
CA GLY A 116 -6.50 -0.83 0.70
C GLY A 116 -7.14 -2.09 1.24
N GLU A 117 -8.44 -2.20 0.99
CA GLU A 117 -9.24 -3.36 1.39
C GLU A 117 -9.02 -4.54 0.44
N LEU A 118 -9.24 -5.75 0.96
CA LEU A 118 -9.27 -6.94 0.14
C LEU A 118 -10.43 -6.84 -0.86
N PHE A 119 -10.11 -6.91 -2.15
CA PHE A 119 -11.10 -6.96 -3.22
C PHE A 119 -11.08 -8.34 -3.87
N ALA A 120 -12.23 -8.76 -4.42
CA ALA A 120 -12.41 -10.08 -5.02
C ALA A 120 -11.99 -11.20 -4.05
N GLU A 121 -12.63 -11.25 -2.87
CA GLU A 121 -12.43 -12.31 -1.89
C GLU A 121 -12.61 -13.69 -2.54
N GLN A 122 -11.60 -14.53 -2.38
CA GLN A 122 -11.53 -15.88 -2.95
C GLN A 122 -11.25 -16.86 -1.82
N ASP A 123 -12.13 -17.87 -1.71
CA ASP A 123 -11.93 -18.96 -0.78
C ASP A 123 -10.87 -19.93 -1.33
N TYR A 124 -9.93 -20.32 -0.48
CA TYR A 124 -8.95 -21.36 -0.78
C TYR A 124 -9.49 -22.73 -0.38
N GLY A 125 -9.32 -23.73 -1.25
CA GLY A 125 -9.82 -25.08 -1.03
C GLY A 125 -8.86 -26.16 -1.50
N ILE A 126 -8.94 -27.33 -0.86
CA ILE A 126 -8.19 -28.52 -1.28
C ILE A 126 -9.01 -29.25 -2.36
N VAL A 127 -8.45 -29.32 -3.57
CA VAL A 127 -9.11 -29.98 -4.71
C VAL A 127 -8.83 -31.48 -4.69
N LEU A 128 -9.90 -32.28 -4.82
CA LEU A 128 -9.84 -33.73 -4.86
C LEU A 128 -10.57 -34.27 -6.10
N PRO A 129 -10.19 -35.45 -6.61
CA PRO A 129 -10.94 -36.12 -7.67
C PRO A 129 -12.41 -36.33 -7.28
N GLN A 130 -13.30 -36.26 -8.27
CA GLN A 130 -14.72 -36.48 -8.04
C GLN A 130 -14.96 -37.89 -7.45
N GLY A 131 -15.73 -37.96 -6.36
CA GLY A 131 -15.99 -39.22 -5.65
C GLY A 131 -14.88 -39.66 -4.68
N SER A 132 -13.84 -38.84 -4.45
CA SER A 132 -12.78 -39.16 -3.49
C SER A 132 -13.33 -39.45 -2.09
N HIS A 133 -12.97 -40.62 -1.54
CA HIS A 133 -13.28 -41.03 -0.17
C HIS A 133 -12.63 -40.12 0.89
N TYR A 134 -11.63 -39.31 0.51
CA TYR A 134 -10.93 -38.40 1.41
C TYR A 134 -11.65 -37.06 1.62
N ARG A 135 -12.65 -36.74 0.78
CA ARG A 135 -13.37 -35.46 0.87
C ARG A 135 -13.99 -35.22 2.24
N GLU A 136 -14.72 -36.22 2.74
CA GLU A 136 -15.41 -36.12 4.03
C GLU A 136 -14.45 -36.10 5.23
N PRO A 137 -13.44 -37.00 5.33
CA PRO A 137 -12.41 -36.92 6.36
C PRO A 137 -11.66 -35.58 6.40
N ILE A 138 -11.26 -35.06 5.24
CA ILE A 138 -10.50 -33.81 5.15
C ILE A 138 -11.36 -32.63 5.63
N ASN A 139 -12.60 -32.53 5.17
CA ASN A 139 -13.50 -31.46 5.62
C ASN A 139 -13.72 -31.49 7.13
N ARG A 140 -13.89 -32.67 7.72
CA ARG A 140 -14.06 -32.82 9.17
C ARG A 140 -12.84 -32.33 9.95
N ILE A 141 -11.64 -32.66 9.48
CA ILE A 141 -10.40 -32.20 10.12
C ILE A 141 -10.28 -30.67 10.00
N ILE A 142 -10.58 -30.10 8.84
CA ILE A 142 -10.53 -28.63 8.65
C ILE A 142 -11.51 -27.93 9.61
N LEU A 143 -12.74 -28.44 9.72
CA LEU A 143 -13.74 -27.90 10.66
C LEU A 143 -13.26 -28.01 12.12
N GLN A 144 -12.67 -29.14 12.50
CA GLN A 144 -12.12 -29.32 13.83
C GLN A 144 -10.98 -28.33 14.11
N LEU A 145 -10.05 -28.14 13.17
CA LEU A 145 -8.96 -27.16 13.31
C LEU A 145 -9.48 -25.72 13.43
N GLN A 146 -10.61 -25.42 12.81
CA GLN A 146 -11.27 -24.12 12.94
C GLN A 146 -11.94 -23.95 14.30
N GLU A 147 -12.65 -24.98 14.80
CA GLU A 147 -13.30 -24.97 16.12
C GLU A 147 -12.27 -24.89 17.27
N ASP A 148 -11.15 -25.62 17.13
CA ASP A 148 -10.08 -25.67 18.13
C ASP A 148 -9.20 -24.39 18.11
N GLY A 149 -9.39 -23.50 17.13
CA GLY A 149 -8.60 -22.28 16.97
C GLY A 149 -7.18 -22.49 16.41
N GLU A 150 -6.80 -23.74 16.12
CA GLU A 150 -5.52 -24.09 15.50
C GLU A 150 -5.32 -23.41 14.14
N LEU A 151 -6.40 -23.26 13.36
CA LEU A 151 -6.34 -22.55 12.09
C LEU A 151 -5.97 -21.07 12.27
N THR A 152 -6.53 -20.40 13.27
CA THR A 152 -6.17 -19.02 13.65
C THR A 152 -4.72 -18.94 14.15
N ASN A 153 -4.26 -19.92 14.92
CA ASN A 153 -2.86 -19.97 15.36
C ASN A 153 -1.89 -20.11 14.18
N LEU A 154 -2.23 -20.93 13.19
CA LEU A 154 -1.45 -21.07 11.95
C LEU A 154 -1.45 -19.77 11.16
N GLU A 155 -2.60 -19.10 11.04
CA GLU A 155 -2.70 -17.80 10.39
C GLU A 155 -1.78 -16.77 11.05
N GLN A 156 -1.84 -16.63 12.38
CA GLN A 156 -0.98 -15.70 13.13
C GLN A 156 0.51 -16.05 13.03
N LYS A 157 0.84 -17.34 12.97
CA LYS A 157 2.22 -17.81 12.86
C LYS A 157 2.85 -17.44 11.52
N TRP A 158 2.10 -17.57 10.43
CA TRP A 158 2.61 -17.34 9.08
C TRP A 158 2.39 -15.92 8.57
N PHE A 159 1.34 -15.26 9.07
CA PHE A 159 0.96 -13.89 8.72
C PHE A 159 0.80 -13.06 10.00
N PRO A 160 1.90 -12.83 10.76
CA PRO A 160 1.83 -11.96 11.93
C PRO A 160 1.40 -10.57 11.44
N SER A 161 0.20 -10.16 11.83
CA SER A 161 -0.39 -8.88 11.47
C SER A 161 0.51 -7.75 11.99
N ASN A 162 1.28 -7.14 11.10
CA ASN A 162 1.77 -5.78 11.31
C ASN A 162 0.58 -4.87 11.01
N GLN A 163 -0.27 -4.63 12.02
CA GLN A 163 -1.18 -3.49 12.01
C GLN A 163 -0.37 -2.20 12.02
#